data_AF-X1E7Z0-F1
#
_entry.id   AF-X1E7Z0-F1
#
_cell.length_a   1.000
_cell.length_b   1.000
_cell.length_c   1.000
_cell.angle_alpha   90.00
_cell.angle_beta   90.00
_cell.angle_gamma   90.00
#
_symmetry.space_group_name_H-M   'P 1'
#
loop_
_entity.id
_entity.type
_entity.pdbx_description
1 polymer ?
#
loop_
_entity_poly.entity_id
_entity_poly.type
_entity_poly.pdbx_seq_one_letter_code
_entity_poly.pdbx_strand_id
1 'polypeptide(L)'
;MVGNAIKAIVYQYPQHEFVFLTRTNCELTSRMSVLTFFSSGDNRFDYIIHLAAKVGGLFMNLDSNAELLLGKGYKVFGIVRRTSLLYSYTRLDHIRPKLKLRYGDLSDSAGLSNYIHEIVRENQGFTILEIYNLAAQSHVKISFEIPEYTADIDGIGTMRLLEIIRTLDPGIRNKVRFYQA
;
A
#
# COMPACT_ATOMS: atom_id res chain seq x y z
N MET A 1 -16.98 6.18 -4.16
CA MET A 1 -17.70 5.16 -4.97
C MET A 1 -16.91 3.86 -5.09
N VAL A 2 -15.67 3.91 -5.57
CA VAL A 2 -14.78 2.73 -5.68
C VAL A 2 -14.64 1.97 -4.34
N GLY A 3 -14.40 2.66 -3.23
CA GLY A 3 -14.28 2.00 -1.91
C GLY A 3 -15.51 1.21 -1.45
N ASN A 4 -16.74 1.63 -1.79
CA ASN A 4 -17.94 0.86 -1.44
C ASN A 4 -18.14 -0.33 -2.38
N ALA A 5 -17.81 -0.20 -3.66
CA ALA A 5 -17.83 -1.30 -4.63
C ALA A 5 -16.78 -2.36 -4.29
N ILE A 6 -15.57 -1.95 -3.87
CA ILE A 6 -14.51 -2.87 -3.44
C ILE A 6 -14.85 -3.51 -2.09
N LYS A 7 -15.53 -2.82 -1.17
CA LYS A 7 -16.04 -3.47 0.06
C LYS A 7 -17.00 -4.62 -0.22
N ALA A 8 -17.68 -4.64 -1.37
CA ALA A 8 -18.55 -5.75 -1.72
C ALA A 8 -17.79 -7.08 -1.92
N ILE A 9 -16.49 -7.04 -2.23
CA ILE A 9 -15.62 -8.23 -2.35
C ILE A 9 -15.58 -9.03 -1.03
N VAL A 10 -15.72 -8.38 0.13
CA VAL A 10 -15.74 -9.06 1.44
C VAL A 10 -16.85 -10.13 1.47
N TYR A 11 -18.03 -9.78 0.97
CA TYR A 11 -19.18 -10.68 0.97
C TYR A 11 -19.04 -11.83 -0.04
N GLN A 12 -18.24 -11.62 -1.09
CA GLN A 12 -18.04 -12.58 -2.16
C GLN A 12 -16.89 -13.57 -1.89
N TYR A 13 -15.97 -13.22 -0.99
CA TYR A 13 -14.79 -14.03 -0.64
C TYR A 13 -14.59 -14.13 0.88
N PRO A 14 -15.52 -14.75 1.63
CA PRO A 14 -15.51 -14.78 3.10
C PRO A 14 -14.32 -15.56 3.70
N GLN A 15 -13.65 -16.40 2.92
CA GLN A 15 -12.44 -17.12 3.33
C GLN A 15 -11.18 -16.24 3.42
N HIS A 16 -11.27 -14.97 2.99
CA HIS A 16 -10.16 -14.02 3.02
C HIS A 16 -10.50 -12.85 3.94
N GLU A 17 -9.55 -12.46 4.80
CA GLU A 17 -9.72 -11.32 5.68
C GLU A 17 -9.29 -10.04 4.96
N PHE A 18 -10.27 -9.23 4.56
CA PHE A 18 -10.03 -7.91 3.99
C PHE A 18 -10.32 -6.83 5.03
N VAL A 19 -9.31 -6.04 5.36
CA VAL A 19 -9.44 -4.95 6.34
C VAL A 19 -9.53 -3.62 5.58
N PHE A 20 -10.75 -3.11 5.43
CA PHE A 20 -10.99 -1.81 4.81
C PHE A 20 -10.94 -0.70 5.85
N LEU A 21 -9.83 0.02 5.89
CA LEU A 21 -9.71 1.21 6.72
C LEU A 21 -10.55 2.33 6.12
N THR A 22 -11.50 2.84 6.90
CA THR A 22 -12.15 4.12 6.58
C THR A 22 -11.52 5.23 7.40
N ARG A 23 -11.74 6.49 7.00
CA ARG A 23 -11.31 7.67 7.77
C ARG A 23 -11.76 7.62 9.24
N THR A 24 -12.90 6.98 9.52
CA THR A 24 -13.41 6.75 10.88
C THR A 24 -12.66 5.68 11.67
N ASN A 25 -11.97 4.74 11.00
CA ASN A 25 -11.17 3.70 11.66
C ASN A 25 -9.73 4.14 11.89
N CYS A 26 -9.13 4.75 10.88
CA CYS A 26 -7.79 5.31 10.93
C CYS A 26 -7.69 6.34 9.81
N GLU A 27 -7.49 7.60 10.17
CA GLU A 27 -7.19 8.62 9.19
C GLU A 27 -5.73 8.43 8.76
N LEU A 28 -5.54 7.68 7.67
CA LEU A 28 -4.21 7.35 7.14
C LEU A 28 -3.39 8.59 6.75
N THR A 29 -4.04 9.76 6.64
CA THR A 29 -3.42 11.08 6.44
C THR A 29 -2.96 11.79 7.73
N SER A 30 -3.24 11.21 8.90
CA SER A 30 -2.90 11.76 10.21
C SER A 30 -1.91 10.84 10.93
N ARG A 31 -0.66 11.32 11.11
CA ARG A 31 0.39 10.60 11.84
C ARG A 31 -0.09 10.07 13.20
N MET A 32 -0.83 10.89 13.95
CA MET A 32 -1.32 10.50 15.27
C MET A 32 -2.36 9.38 15.17
N SER A 33 -3.30 9.46 14.22
CA SER A 33 -4.31 8.42 14.03
C SER A 33 -3.68 7.09 13.63
N VAL A 34 -2.65 7.12 12.77
CA VAL A 34 -1.93 5.92 12.36
C VAL A 34 -1.12 5.31 13.51
N LEU A 35 -0.38 6.14 14.26
CA LEU A 35 0.34 5.68 15.44
C LEU A 35 -0.59 5.06 16.47
N THR A 36 -1.72 5.70 16.79
CA THR A 36 -2.71 5.15 17.72
C THR A 36 -3.25 3.80 17.22
N PHE A 37 -3.69 3.71 15.96
CA PHE A 37 -4.23 2.48 15.39
C PHE A 37 -3.25 1.30 15.49
N PHE A 38 -1.98 1.53 15.19
CA PHE A 38 -0.96 0.50 15.27
C PHE A 38 -0.45 0.26 16.70
N SER A 39 -0.54 1.22 17.61
CA SER A 39 -0.07 1.08 19.00
C SER A 39 -1.14 0.53 19.96
N SER A 40 -2.42 0.60 19.63
CA SER A 40 -3.54 0.32 20.55
C SER A 40 -4.05 -1.13 20.54
N GLY A 41 -3.38 -2.07 19.88
CA GLY A 41 -3.87 -3.45 19.74
C GLY A 41 -2.81 -4.53 19.95
N ASP A 42 -3.26 -5.73 20.34
CA ASP A 42 -2.52 -7.00 20.52
C ASP A 42 -1.98 -7.59 19.18
N ASN A 43 -1.68 -6.71 18.23
CA ASN A 43 -1.38 -7.01 16.85
C ASN A 43 0.13 -7.27 16.68
N ARG A 44 0.57 -8.47 17.08
CA ARG A 44 1.89 -9.00 16.72
C ARG A 44 1.86 -9.51 15.29
N PHE A 45 2.50 -8.81 14.36
CA PHE A 45 2.72 -9.33 13.00
C PHE A 45 4.18 -9.12 12.56
N ASP A 46 4.66 -9.96 11.64
CA ASP A 46 6.08 -10.08 11.33
C ASP A 46 6.52 -9.36 10.02
N TYR A 47 5.63 -9.10 9.04
CA TYR A 47 6.03 -8.49 7.74
C TYR A 47 4.94 -7.62 7.05
N ILE A 48 5.36 -6.48 6.48
CA ILE A 48 4.50 -5.49 5.81
C ILE A 48 5.12 -5.05 4.49
N ILE A 49 4.39 -5.23 3.38
CA ILE A 49 4.66 -4.53 2.12
C ILE A 49 3.89 -3.20 2.12
N HIS A 50 4.63 -2.10 2.15
CA HIS A 50 4.07 -0.77 2.08
C HIS A 50 4.08 -0.25 0.63
N LEU A 51 3.07 -0.56 -0.18
CA LEU A 51 2.99 -0.07 -1.57
C LEU A 51 2.59 1.43 -1.64
N ALA A 52 3.55 2.31 -1.37
CA ALA A 52 3.37 3.76 -1.51
C ALA A 52 3.64 4.28 -2.92
N ALA A 53 2.87 3.87 -3.92
CA ALA A 53 2.99 4.52 -5.24
C ALA A 53 2.61 6.01 -5.15
N LYS A 54 3.55 6.86 -5.54
CA LYS A 54 3.51 8.31 -5.39
C LYS A 54 2.51 8.94 -6.37
N VAL A 55 1.33 9.37 -5.91
CA VAL A 55 0.65 10.58 -6.40
C VAL A 55 -0.06 11.24 -5.20
N GLY A 56 0.11 12.56 -5.03
CA GLY A 56 -0.55 13.47 -4.07
C GLY A 56 -0.67 13.10 -2.57
N GLY A 57 -0.18 13.97 -1.67
CA GLY A 57 -0.53 14.01 -0.23
C GLY A 57 -0.07 12.84 0.66
N LEU A 58 -0.29 11.60 0.24
CA LEU A 58 -0.05 10.36 1.01
C LEU A 58 1.43 9.96 1.13
N PHE A 59 2.32 10.61 0.38
CA PHE A 59 3.77 10.54 0.63
C PHE A 59 4.14 11.08 2.03
N MET A 60 3.28 11.92 2.63
CA MET A 60 3.48 12.41 4.00
C MET A 60 3.36 11.31 5.07
N ASN A 61 2.66 10.20 4.77
CA ASN A 61 2.39 9.14 5.76
C ASN A 61 3.33 7.94 5.61
N LEU A 62 3.99 7.80 4.44
CA LEU A 62 5.00 6.77 4.24
C LEU A 62 6.13 6.88 5.29
N ASP A 63 6.55 8.10 5.63
CA ASP A 63 7.64 8.33 6.59
C ASP A 63 7.25 7.89 8.01
N SER A 64 6.10 8.35 8.51
CA SER A 64 5.62 8.02 9.86
C SER A 64 5.27 6.54 10.01
N ASN A 65 4.68 5.94 8.97
CA ASN A 65 4.32 4.54 8.97
C ASN A 65 5.57 3.68 8.84
N ALA A 66 6.47 4.00 7.91
CA ALA A 66 7.70 3.24 7.75
C ALA A 66 8.57 3.27 9.00
N GLU A 67 8.72 4.43 9.67
CA GLU A 67 9.42 4.52 10.96
C GLU A 67 8.82 3.59 12.02
N LEU A 68 7.50 3.63 12.19
CA LEU A 68 6.79 2.81 13.16
C LEU A 68 6.96 1.31 12.86
N LEU A 69 6.78 0.93 11.61
CA LEU A 69 6.87 -0.46 11.18
C LEU A 69 8.30 -0.99 11.27
N LEU A 70 9.29 -0.19 10.86
CA LEU A 70 10.70 -0.51 11.07
C LEU A 70 11.02 -0.65 12.57
N GLY A 71 10.48 0.22 13.42
CA GLY A 71 10.63 0.16 14.88
C GLY A 71 10.03 -1.11 15.51
N LYS A 72 9.03 -1.70 14.87
CA LYS A 72 8.41 -2.98 15.26
C LYS A 72 9.09 -4.22 14.65
N GLY A 73 10.15 -4.05 13.87
CA GLY A 73 10.92 -5.15 13.27
C GLY A 73 10.45 -5.60 11.88
N TYR A 74 9.52 -4.88 11.25
CA TYR A 74 9.02 -5.24 9.93
C TYR A 74 10.05 -4.92 8.84
N LYS A 75 10.15 -5.80 7.83
CA LYS A 75 10.80 -5.46 6.56
C LYS A 75 9.84 -4.64 5.72
N VAL A 76 10.21 -3.41 5.35
CA VAL A 76 9.36 -2.49 4.60
C VAL A 76 9.83 -2.39 3.14
N PHE A 77 8.92 -2.73 2.23
CA PHE A 77 9.08 -2.61 0.77
C PHE A 77 8.20 -1.48 0.25
N GLY A 78 8.64 -0.77 -0.80
CA GLY A 78 7.87 0.33 -1.38
C GLY A 78 8.09 0.53 -2.87
N ILE A 79 7.05 1.03 -3.54
CA ILE A 79 7.08 1.40 -4.96
C ILE A 79 7.09 2.91 -5.05
N VAL A 80 8.02 3.50 -5.80
CA VAL A 80 8.10 4.95 -5.99
C VAL A 80 8.09 5.30 -7.46
N ARG A 81 7.38 6.36 -7.87
CA ARG A 81 7.45 6.83 -9.27
C ARG A 81 8.81 7.48 -9.53
N ARG A 82 9.37 7.25 -10.72
CA ARG A 82 10.56 7.96 -11.19
C ARG A 82 10.17 9.40 -11.51
N THR A 83 10.78 10.38 -10.85
CA THR A 83 10.58 11.82 -11.16
C THR A 83 11.90 12.45 -11.57
N SER A 84 11.88 13.33 -12.58
CA SER A 84 13.05 14.06 -13.08
C SER A 84 13.60 15.10 -12.10
N LEU A 85 12.81 15.49 -11.10
CA LEU A 85 13.26 16.34 -10.02
C LEU A 85 14.14 15.55 -9.04
N LEU A 86 15.40 15.94 -8.97
CA LEU A 86 16.43 15.57 -7.98
C LEU A 86 16.01 15.78 -6.50
N TYR A 87 14.81 16.31 -6.24
CA TYR A 87 14.34 16.78 -4.94
C TYR A 87 12.92 16.28 -4.63
N SER A 88 12.81 15.11 -4.00
CA SER A 88 11.62 14.74 -3.20
C SER A 88 11.94 13.65 -2.16
N TYR A 89 13.22 13.42 -1.84
CA TYR A 89 13.69 12.33 -1.00
C TYR A 89 14.10 12.76 0.43
N THR A 90 14.10 14.06 0.73
CA THR A 90 14.64 14.60 2.00
C THR A 90 13.98 14.08 3.27
N ARG A 91 12.72 13.63 3.21
CA ARG A 91 12.01 13.13 4.39
C ARG A 91 12.26 11.66 4.70
N LEU A 92 12.57 10.82 3.70
CA LEU A 92 12.82 9.40 3.96
C LEU A 92 14.31 9.11 4.10
N ASP A 93 15.20 10.08 3.84
CA ASP A 93 16.63 9.84 3.72
C ASP A 93 17.24 9.19 4.98
N HIS A 94 16.74 9.52 6.18
CA HIS A 94 17.21 8.93 7.44
C HIS A 94 16.77 7.47 7.65
N ILE A 95 15.66 7.04 7.05
CA ILE A 95 15.19 5.64 7.10
C ILE A 95 15.43 4.86 5.82
N ARG A 96 15.76 5.53 4.71
CA ARG A 96 15.95 4.94 3.37
C ARG A 96 16.89 3.74 3.34
N PRO A 97 18.03 3.70 4.07
CA PRO A 97 18.89 2.53 4.11
C PRO A 97 18.20 1.26 4.64
N LYS A 98 17.11 1.43 5.41
CA LYS A 98 16.31 0.34 5.99
C LYS A 98 15.10 -0.03 5.12
N LEU A 99 14.83 0.73 4.05
CA LEU A 99 13.72 0.49 3.13
C LEU A 99 14.21 -0.19 1.85
N LYS A 100 13.41 -1.12 1.33
CA LYS A 100 13.60 -1.68 -0.02
C LYS A 100 12.66 -0.98 -0.99
N LEU A 101 13.18 0.01 -1.71
CA LEU A 101 12.39 0.80 -2.67
C LEU A 101 12.67 0.38 -4.11
N ARG A 102 11.63 0.27 -4.93
CA ARG A 102 11.70 0.03 -6.37
C ARG A 102 10.94 1.11 -7.14
N TYR A 103 11.42 1.44 -8.34
CA TYR A 103 10.66 2.31 -9.23
C TYR A 103 9.45 1.58 -9.82
N GLY A 104 8.28 2.20 -9.81
CA GLY A 104 7.06 1.66 -10.42
C GLY A 104 5.86 2.62 -10.37
N ASP A 105 4.78 2.22 -11.03
CA ASP A 105 3.55 2.99 -11.20
C ASP A 105 2.33 2.07 -11.05
N LEU A 106 1.20 2.59 -10.54
CA LEU A 106 -0.04 1.83 -10.47
C LEU A 106 -0.64 1.54 -11.85
N SER A 107 -0.23 2.28 -12.89
CA SER A 107 -0.64 1.99 -14.27
C SER A 107 0.09 0.79 -14.88
N ASP A 108 1.22 0.34 -14.30
CA ASP A 108 2.07 -0.73 -14.84
C ASP A 108 1.83 -2.08 -14.15
N SER A 109 0.84 -2.83 -14.65
CA SER A 109 0.49 -4.15 -14.11
C SER A 109 1.67 -5.13 -14.07
N ALA A 110 2.53 -5.12 -15.09
CA ALA A 110 3.63 -6.07 -15.18
C ALA A 110 4.72 -5.74 -14.16
N GLY A 111 5.08 -4.46 -14.02
CA GLY A 111 6.03 -4.00 -13.02
C GLY A 111 5.56 -4.28 -11.58
N LEU A 112 4.29 -4.00 -11.28
CA LEU A 112 3.68 -4.32 -9.98
C LEU A 112 3.74 -5.81 -9.69
N SER A 113 3.30 -6.64 -10.65
CA SER A 113 3.26 -8.10 -10.51
C SER A 113 4.64 -8.67 -10.26
N ASN A 114 5.62 -8.32 -11.10
CA ASN A 114 6.99 -8.78 -10.97
C ASN A 114 7.58 -8.43 -9.61
N TYR A 115 7.32 -7.23 -9.10
CA TYR A 115 7.85 -6.83 -7.81
C TYR A 115 7.20 -7.58 -6.63
N ILE A 116 5.87 -7.72 -6.63
CA ILE A 116 5.17 -8.46 -5.57
C ILE A 116 5.63 -9.93 -5.54
N HIS A 117 5.73 -10.57 -6.70
CA HIS A 117 6.24 -11.95 -6.80
C HIS A 117 7.69 -12.07 -6.33
N GLU A 118 8.55 -11.09 -6.66
CA GLU A 118 9.93 -11.08 -6.17
C GLU A 118 10.00 -10.97 -4.65
N ILE A 119 9.23 -10.06 -4.04
CA ILE A 119 9.20 -9.89 -2.58
C ILE A 119 8.80 -11.21 -1.92
N VAL A 120 7.74 -11.85 -2.40
CA VAL A 120 7.25 -13.12 -1.87
C VAL A 120 8.28 -14.24 -2.04
N ARG A 121 8.95 -14.31 -3.19
CA ARG A 121 9.96 -15.34 -3.49
C ARG A 121 11.22 -15.19 -2.64
N GLU A 122 11.71 -13.97 -2.48
CA GLU A 122 12.95 -13.68 -1.75
C GLU A 122 12.79 -13.70 -0.22
N ASN A 123 11.56 -13.52 0.26
CA ASN A 123 11.27 -13.49 1.69
C ASN A 123 10.37 -14.68 2.02
N GLN A 124 10.95 -15.87 2.10
CA GLN A 124 10.20 -17.04 2.55
C GLN A 124 10.03 -17.01 4.08
N GLY A 125 8.97 -17.62 4.59
CA GLY A 125 8.74 -17.75 6.03
C GLY A 125 8.00 -16.60 6.72
N PHE A 126 7.47 -15.61 5.97
CA PHE A 126 6.56 -14.65 6.59
C PHE A 126 5.24 -15.32 7.02
N THR A 127 4.71 -14.84 8.15
CA THR A 127 3.42 -15.23 8.73
C THR A 127 2.29 -14.41 8.13
N ILE A 128 2.49 -13.10 7.99
CA ILE A 128 1.54 -12.13 7.44
C ILE A 128 2.22 -11.30 6.34
N LEU A 129 1.44 -10.90 5.33
CA LEU A 129 1.84 -10.01 4.27
C LEU A 129 0.85 -8.85 4.13
N GLU A 130 1.12 -7.74 4.78
CA GLU A 130 0.24 -6.57 4.63
C GLU A 130 0.59 -5.80 3.36
N ILE A 131 -0.42 -5.34 2.60
CA ILE A 131 -0.27 -4.52 1.40
C ILE A 131 -1.07 -3.24 1.61
N TYR A 132 -0.36 -2.13 1.77
CA TYR A 132 -0.97 -0.81 1.91
C TYR A 132 -1.00 -0.09 0.58
N ASN A 133 -2.16 -0.02 -0.09
CA ASN A 133 -2.36 0.81 -1.27
C ASN A 133 -2.74 2.23 -0.84
N LEU A 134 -1.72 3.09 -0.73
CA LEU A 134 -1.86 4.51 -0.38
C LEU A 134 -1.70 5.43 -1.60
N ALA A 135 -1.69 4.84 -2.80
CA ALA A 135 -1.38 5.52 -4.04
C ALA A 135 -2.67 5.98 -4.73
N ALA A 136 -2.76 7.29 -5.00
CA ALA A 136 -3.94 7.86 -5.64
C ALA A 136 -3.64 9.21 -6.29
N GLN A 137 -4.33 9.56 -7.37
CA GLN A 137 -4.57 10.95 -7.69
C GLN A 137 -5.49 11.52 -6.59
N SER A 138 -4.89 12.15 -5.58
CA SER A 138 -5.63 12.60 -4.40
C SER A 138 -6.10 14.06 -4.45
N HIS A 139 -5.78 14.79 -5.53
CA HIS A 139 -6.18 16.19 -5.65
C HIS A 139 -7.51 16.32 -6.38
N VAL A 140 -8.58 16.48 -5.59
CA VAL A 140 -9.98 16.55 -6.07
C VAL A 140 -10.17 17.51 -7.25
N LYS A 141 -9.67 18.75 -7.18
CA LYS A 141 -9.83 19.68 -8.32
C LYS A 141 -9.18 19.15 -9.60
N ILE A 142 -7.94 18.67 -9.51
CA ILE A 142 -7.17 18.17 -10.65
C ILE A 142 -7.81 16.89 -11.20
N SER A 143 -8.53 16.10 -10.40
CA SER A 143 -9.16 14.88 -10.92
C SER A 143 -10.25 15.15 -11.96
N PHE A 144 -10.89 16.32 -11.92
CA PHE A 144 -11.81 16.76 -12.97
C PHE A 144 -11.09 17.22 -14.24
N GLU A 145 -9.84 17.66 -14.13
CA GLU A 145 -9.01 18.08 -15.27
C GLU A 145 -8.39 16.86 -15.98
N ILE A 146 -8.07 15.79 -15.23
CA ILE A 146 -7.49 14.54 -15.76
C ILE A 146 -8.29 13.30 -15.29
N PRO A 147 -9.56 13.17 -15.71
CA PRO A 147 -10.46 12.13 -15.19
C PRO A 147 -10.04 10.72 -15.60
N GLU A 148 -9.55 10.52 -16.82
CA GLU A 148 -9.10 9.20 -17.30
C GLU A 148 -7.89 8.69 -16.49
N TYR A 149 -6.92 9.57 -16.24
CA TYR A 149 -5.76 9.23 -15.43
C TYR A 149 -6.16 8.93 -13.98
N THR A 150 -7.07 9.73 -13.40
CA THR A 150 -7.60 9.49 -12.05
C THR A 150 -8.29 8.12 -11.98
N ALA A 151 -9.13 7.79 -12.96
CA ALA A 151 -9.81 6.50 -13.01
C ALA A 151 -8.83 5.32 -13.18
N ASP A 152 -7.81 5.49 -14.03
CA ASP A 152 -6.78 4.46 -14.26
C ASP A 152 -5.94 4.19 -13.01
N ILE A 153 -5.57 5.22 -12.24
CA ILE A 153 -4.77 5.05 -11.04
C ILE A 153 -5.62 4.60 -9.84
N ASP A 154 -6.67 5.33 -9.50
CA ASP A 154 -7.41 5.12 -8.25
C ASP A 154 -8.38 3.93 -8.36
N GLY A 155 -8.95 3.73 -9.56
CA GLY A 155 -9.84 2.63 -9.87
C GLY A 155 -9.08 1.40 -10.36
N ILE A 156 -8.56 1.48 -11.58
CA ILE A 156 -7.94 0.32 -12.25
C ILE A 156 -6.65 -0.10 -11.56
N GLY A 157 -5.83 0.83 -11.06
CA GLY A 157 -4.63 0.54 -10.29
C GLY A 157 -4.89 -0.33 -9.06
N THR A 158 -5.95 -0.03 -8.31
CA THR A 158 -6.40 -0.86 -7.21
C THR A 158 -6.80 -2.27 -7.67
N MET A 159 -7.54 -2.36 -8.79
CA MET A 159 -7.91 -3.65 -9.36
C MET A 159 -6.72 -4.47 -9.84
N ARG A 160 -5.68 -3.84 -10.39
CA ARG A 160 -4.42 -4.51 -10.76
C ARG A 160 -3.78 -5.17 -9.55
N LEU A 161 -3.70 -4.47 -8.41
CA LEU A 161 -3.15 -5.04 -7.18
C LEU A 161 -3.97 -6.22 -6.67
N LEU A 162 -5.30 -6.09 -6.64
CA LEU A 162 -6.19 -7.17 -6.21
C LEU A 162 -6.08 -8.40 -7.11
N GLU A 163 -5.95 -8.20 -8.42
CA GLU A 163 -5.76 -9.29 -9.38
C GLU A 163 -4.41 -9.98 -9.16
N ILE A 164 -3.32 -9.24 -8.95
CA ILE A 164 -2.02 -9.80 -8.62
C ILE A 164 -2.12 -10.67 -7.36
N ILE A 165 -2.75 -10.14 -6.29
CA ILE A 165 -2.97 -10.88 -5.04
C ILE A 165 -3.79 -12.16 -5.29
N ARG A 166 -4.82 -12.09 -6.14
CA ARG A 166 -5.67 -13.25 -6.50
C ARG A 166 -4.85 -14.36 -7.15
N THR A 167 -3.85 -14.01 -7.95
CA THR A 167 -2.97 -14.95 -8.68
C THR A 167 -1.82 -15.53 -7.85
N LEU A 168 -1.58 -15.04 -6.63
CA LEU A 168 -0.59 -15.62 -5.72
C LEU A 168 -0.98 -17.05 -5.31
N ASP A 169 0.04 -17.85 -4.98
CA ASP A 169 -0.16 -19.20 -4.43
C ASP A 169 -1.11 -19.15 -3.24
N PRO A 170 -2.07 -20.09 -3.11
CA PRO A 170 -3.08 -20.05 -2.05
C PRO A 170 -2.51 -19.92 -0.63
N GLY A 171 -1.38 -20.60 -0.35
CA GLY A 171 -0.70 -20.53 0.95
C GLY A 171 -0.09 -19.17 1.27
N ILE A 172 0.26 -18.39 0.24
CA ILE A 172 0.72 -17.01 0.39
C ILE A 172 -0.48 -16.06 0.44
N ARG A 173 -1.44 -16.23 -0.47
CA ARG A 173 -2.64 -15.39 -0.57
C ARG A 173 -3.41 -15.33 0.75
N ASN A 174 -3.52 -16.43 1.49
CA ASN A 174 -4.21 -16.47 2.78
C ASN A 174 -3.51 -15.63 3.89
N LYS A 175 -2.23 -15.33 3.71
CA LYS A 175 -1.44 -14.48 4.62
C LYS A 175 -1.54 -13.01 4.25
N VAL A 176 -2.10 -12.67 3.09
CA VAL A 176 -2.21 -11.30 2.62
C VAL A 176 -3.27 -10.54 3.41
N ARG A 177 -2.97 -9.30 3.77
CA ARG A 177 -3.93 -8.32 4.29
C ARG A 177 -3.85 -7.07 3.43
N PHE A 178 -4.90 -6.77 2.70
CA PHE A 178 -4.92 -5.62 1.78
C PHE A 178 -5.64 -4.44 2.42
N TYR A 179 -4.97 -3.28 2.44
CA TYR A 179 -5.46 -2.03 3.01
C TYR A 179 -5.53 -0.97 1.90
N GLN A 180 -6.72 -0.45 1.65
CA GLN A 180 -6.97 0.62 0.69
C GLN A 180 -7.26 1.93 1.42
N ALA A 181 -6.64 3.02 0.98
CA ALA A 181 -6.96 4.39 1.40
C ALA A 181 -7.68 5.18 0.30
#